data_AF-A0A1V4S2Q9-F1
#
_entry.id   AF-A0A1V4S2Q9-F1
#
_cell.length_a   1.000
_cell.length_b   1.000
_cell.length_c   1.000
_cell.angle_alpha   90.00
_cell.angle_beta   90.00
_cell.angle_gamma   90.00
#
_symmetry.space_group_name_H-M   'P 1'
#
loop_
_entity.id
_entity.type
_entity.pdbx_description
1 polymer ?
#
loop_
_entity_poly.entity_id
_entity_poly.type
_entity_poly.pdbx_seq_one_letter_code
_entity_poly.pdbx_strand_id
1 'polypeptide(L)'
;MGAGYNASDCSGGGDCDTRGKGFFVIDLSNGDILWSATLADYTDMEYSFPASAAIVDTDNDNFIDTAYIGDLGGNMWRLKFCGATAESTCSTTDWSAGLLFQASSGQIRPIYTSPAVARDKVGNLWVYWGTGDKEDPTAANAQEKFYAVKDNDRTTTWEINDLENITSGTYDSLSTNPGWYINFTGQGEKVLAPPTVFGGVVYFTTFIPDQSGDPCSYGGDAKLYGVDYITGAGMLSEEGDRSMTVGTGVATAPVISLKPGSGVSPDLYVTVSSGGGGGSSTQRVNFNPPCLSNRANMLFWFDKRLQ
;
A
#
# COMPACT_ATOMS: atom_id res chain seq x y z
N MET A 1 5.54 14.36 2.38
CA MET A 1 5.97 13.76 1.10
C MET A 1 7.28 13.03 1.33
N GLY A 2 7.49 11.87 0.71
CA GLY A 2 8.79 11.19 0.73
C GLY A 2 9.86 11.99 -0.02
N ALA A 3 11.12 11.81 0.35
CA ALA A 3 12.28 12.48 -0.24
C ALA A 3 12.64 11.97 -1.65
N GLY A 4 11.89 10.99 -2.18
CA GLY A 4 12.04 10.47 -3.52
C GLY A 4 12.98 9.27 -3.60
N TYR A 5 13.21 8.83 -4.84
CA TYR A 5 14.04 7.67 -5.13
C TYR A 5 15.53 8.04 -5.16
N ASN A 6 16.34 7.21 -4.51
CA ASN A 6 17.78 7.09 -4.71
C ASN A 6 18.15 5.62 -4.53
N ALA A 7 18.91 5.07 -5.48
CA ALA A 7 19.35 3.67 -5.49
C ALA A 7 20.24 3.30 -4.30
N SER A 8 21.02 4.26 -3.80
CA SER A 8 21.97 4.03 -2.72
C SER A 8 21.26 3.91 -1.37
N ASP A 9 21.58 2.86 -0.63
CA ASP A 9 21.25 2.72 0.78
C ASP A 9 22.38 3.25 1.68
N CYS A 10 22.07 3.43 2.98
CA CYS A 10 23.08 3.69 4.01
C CYS A 10 23.33 2.46 4.90
N SER A 11 22.73 1.32 4.54
CA SER A 11 22.75 0.07 5.28
C SER A 11 23.87 -0.83 4.76
N GLY A 12 25.07 -0.78 5.34
CA GLY A 12 26.16 -1.67 4.90
C GLY A 12 27.58 -1.12 5.00
N GLY A 13 27.76 0.06 5.61
CA GLY A 13 29.08 0.61 5.92
C GLY A 13 29.86 1.19 4.73
N GLY A 14 29.20 1.37 3.57
CA GLY A 14 29.72 2.14 2.44
C GLY A 14 29.47 3.64 2.58
N ASP A 15 29.83 4.41 1.54
CA ASP A 15 29.50 5.83 1.46
C ASP A 15 27.98 6.02 1.48
N CYS A 16 27.47 6.68 2.52
CA CYS A 16 26.06 6.92 2.71
C CYS A 16 25.61 8.16 1.92
N ASP A 17 24.85 7.93 0.84
CA ASP A 17 24.14 8.99 0.12
C ASP A 17 22.82 9.30 0.84
N THR A 18 22.73 10.49 1.42
CA THR A 18 21.58 10.91 2.24
C THR A 18 20.36 11.33 1.41
N ARG A 19 20.50 11.48 0.09
CA ARG A 19 19.37 11.83 -0.79
C ARG A 19 18.35 10.70 -0.82
N GLY A 20 17.07 11.05 -0.84
CA GLY A 20 15.96 10.08 -0.81
C GLY A 20 15.60 9.58 0.59
N LYS A 21 16.40 9.87 1.62
CA LYS A 21 16.24 9.37 3.00
C LYS A 21 15.58 10.38 3.92
N GLY A 22 14.28 10.58 3.69
CA GLY A 22 13.46 11.34 4.60
C GLY A 22 12.05 11.58 4.12
N PHE A 23 11.33 12.35 4.92
CA PHE A 23 9.99 12.83 4.69
C PHE A 23 9.91 14.31 5.05
N PHE A 24 9.16 15.06 4.24
CA PHE A 24 8.99 16.50 4.39
C PHE A 24 7.52 16.88 4.46
N VAL A 25 7.17 17.75 5.40
CA VAL A 25 5.91 18.49 5.42
C VAL A 25 6.21 19.89 4.90
N ILE A 26 5.48 20.30 3.87
CA ILE A 26 5.75 21.54 3.13
C ILE A 26 4.49 22.39 3.15
N ASP A 27 4.66 23.69 3.37
CA ASP A 27 3.60 24.67 3.23
C ASP A 27 3.25 24.84 1.74
N LEU A 28 1.99 24.59 1.39
CA LEU A 28 1.52 24.63 0.01
C LEU A 28 1.48 26.04 -0.60
N SER A 29 1.51 27.09 0.22
CA SER A 29 1.40 28.48 -0.23
C SER A 29 2.74 29.07 -0.71
N ASN A 30 3.85 28.66 -0.10
CA ASN A 30 5.19 29.22 -0.33
C ASN A 30 6.27 28.17 -0.60
N GLY A 31 6.02 26.88 -0.33
CA GLY A 31 7.01 25.81 -0.49
C GLY A 31 8.00 25.68 0.67
N ASP A 32 7.77 26.38 1.79
CA ASP A 32 8.65 26.29 2.97
C ASP A 32 8.50 24.93 3.65
N ILE A 33 9.61 24.38 4.17
CA ILE A 33 9.59 23.15 4.95
C ILE A 33 9.08 23.48 6.36
N LEU A 34 7.89 22.97 6.70
CA LEU A 34 7.30 23.10 8.03
C LEU A 34 7.90 22.11 9.02
N TRP A 35 8.24 20.91 8.55
CA TRP A 35 8.85 19.86 9.34
C TRP A 35 9.51 18.81 8.43
N SER A 36 10.55 18.16 8.94
CA SER A 36 11.22 17.05 8.26
C SER A 36 11.59 15.96 9.23
N ALA A 37 11.54 14.72 8.74
CA ALA A 37 12.20 13.58 9.36
C ALA A 37 13.19 13.02 8.35
N THR A 38 14.48 13.05 8.68
CA THR A 38 15.54 12.58 7.79
C THR A 38 16.46 11.59 8.51
N LEU A 39 17.39 10.98 7.78
CA LEU A 39 18.45 10.17 8.38
C LEU A 39 19.23 10.91 9.50
N ALA A 40 19.33 12.24 9.44
CA ALA A 40 20.01 13.02 10.48
C ALA A 40 19.24 13.02 11.81
N ASP A 41 17.91 12.88 11.76
CA ASP A 41 17.01 12.89 12.92
C ASP A 41 16.68 11.47 13.39
N TYR A 42 16.61 10.52 12.44
CA TYR A 42 16.22 9.13 12.64
C TYR A 42 17.21 8.19 11.96
N THR A 43 18.09 7.57 12.75
CA THR A 43 19.19 6.73 12.23
C THR A 43 18.71 5.52 11.44
N ASP A 44 17.49 5.04 11.70
CA ASP A 44 16.93 3.88 10.98
C ASP A 44 16.44 4.24 9.57
N MET A 45 16.38 5.52 9.19
CA MET A 45 15.99 5.98 7.84
C MET A 45 17.11 5.76 6.82
N GLU A 46 17.60 4.53 6.69
CA GLU A 46 18.73 4.16 5.83
C GLU A 46 18.34 3.91 4.37
N TYR A 47 17.05 3.99 4.03
CA TYR A 47 16.50 3.66 2.72
C TYR A 47 15.64 4.79 2.15
N SER A 48 15.53 4.81 0.83
CA SER A 48 14.82 5.88 0.13
C SER A 48 13.30 5.71 0.19
N PHE A 49 12.57 6.83 0.12
CA PHE A 49 11.09 6.87 0.14
C PHE A 49 10.52 7.24 -1.24
N PRO A 50 10.35 6.27 -2.16
CA PRO A 50 10.00 6.55 -3.56
C PRO A 50 8.52 6.84 -3.79
N ALA A 51 7.63 6.45 -2.87
CA ALA A 51 6.19 6.50 -3.05
C ALA A 51 5.55 7.74 -2.40
N SER A 52 4.27 7.97 -2.70
CA SER A 52 3.46 8.91 -1.90
C SER A 52 3.08 8.27 -0.57
N ALA A 53 2.88 9.09 0.46
CA ALA A 53 2.39 8.61 1.75
C ALA A 53 0.85 8.47 1.75
N ALA A 54 0.34 7.48 2.48
CA ALA A 54 -1.07 7.47 2.87
C ALA A 54 -1.26 8.39 4.06
N ILE A 55 -2.24 9.29 4.00
CA ILE A 55 -2.56 10.23 5.08
C ILE A 55 -3.90 9.86 5.70
N VAL A 56 -3.99 10.00 7.02
CA VAL A 56 -5.14 9.54 7.80
C VAL A 56 -5.50 10.61 8.82
N ASP A 57 -6.75 11.04 8.76
CA ASP A 57 -7.45 11.71 9.85
C ASP A 57 -8.10 10.59 10.68
N THR A 58 -7.58 10.37 11.88
CA THR A 58 -7.94 9.28 12.76
C THR A 58 -9.11 9.62 13.68
N ASP A 59 -9.32 10.90 14.02
CA ASP A 59 -10.38 11.33 14.93
C ASP A 59 -11.46 12.23 14.29
N ASN A 60 -11.36 12.48 12.98
CA ASN A 60 -12.29 13.25 12.13
C ASN A 60 -12.37 14.74 12.49
N ASP A 61 -11.25 15.35 12.90
CA ASP A 61 -11.16 16.79 13.13
C ASP A 61 -10.86 17.60 11.84
N ASN A 62 -10.70 16.92 10.69
CA ASN A 62 -10.31 17.44 9.38
C ASN A 62 -8.81 17.77 9.24
N PHE A 63 -7.98 17.39 10.21
CA PHE A 63 -6.53 17.47 10.13
C PHE A 63 -5.92 16.08 9.95
N ILE A 64 -4.72 16.05 9.38
CA ILE A 64 -3.99 14.80 9.20
C ILE A 64 -3.31 14.47 10.53
N ASP A 65 -3.70 13.35 11.13
CA ASP A 65 -3.08 12.82 12.34
C ASP A 65 -1.85 11.98 12.05
N THR A 66 -1.93 11.17 11.00
CA THR A 66 -0.91 10.14 10.73
C THR A 66 -0.64 10.03 9.26
N ALA A 67 0.63 9.80 8.91
CA ALA A 67 1.01 9.39 7.57
C ALA A 67 1.80 8.07 7.61
N TYR A 68 1.60 7.24 6.58
CA TYR A 68 2.35 6.00 6.39
C TYR A 68 3.07 5.99 5.05
N ILE A 69 4.31 5.55 5.03
CA ILE A 69 5.11 5.47 3.81
C ILE A 69 6.13 4.34 3.90
N GLY A 70 6.21 3.55 2.84
CA GLY A 70 7.21 2.49 2.74
C GLY A 70 8.55 3.02 2.22
N ASP A 71 9.64 2.36 2.63
CA ASP A 71 10.97 2.61 2.09
C ASP A 71 11.49 1.43 1.23
N LEU A 72 12.61 1.64 0.55
CA LEU A 72 13.28 0.60 -0.25
C LEU A 72 13.89 -0.54 0.58
N GLY A 73 14.02 -0.38 1.90
CA GLY A 73 14.46 -1.44 2.82
C GLY A 73 13.35 -2.45 3.11
N GLY A 74 12.10 -2.11 2.78
CA GLY A 74 10.91 -2.90 3.10
C GLY A 74 10.27 -2.51 4.43
N ASN A 75 10.71 -1.40 5.03
CA ASN A 75 10.12 -0.88 6.25
C ASN A 75 8.88 -0.06 5.95
N MET A 76 7.89 -0.11 6.85
CA MET A 76 6.74 0.79 6.82
C MET A 76 6.92 1.85 7.92
N TRP A 77 7.09 3.09 7.51
CA TRP A 77 7.22 4.22 8.42
C TRP A 77 5.85 4.79 8.77
N ARG A 78 5.74 5.27 10.00
CA ARG A 78 4.62 5.98 10.58
C ARG A 78 5.09 7.35 11.04
N LEU A 79 4.41 8.38 10.57
CA LEU A 79 4.63 9.76 10.98
C LEU A 79 3.41 10.23 11.74
N LYS A 80 3.63 10.73 12.95
CA LYS A 80 2.60 11.23 13.86
C LYS A 80 2.58 12.74 13.86
N PHE A 81 1.39 13.27 13.70
CA PHE A 81 1.02 14.65 13.86
C PHE A 81 0.04 14.79 15.03
N CYS A 82 -0.34 16.02 15.28
CA CYS A 82 -1.36 16.40 16.26
C CYS A 82 -2.71 15.76 15.92
N GLY A 83 -3.45 15.36 16.95
CA GLY A 83 -4.88 15.06 16.82
C GLY A 83 -5.73 15.91 17.75
N ALA A 84 -7.04 15.75 17.66
CA ALA A 84 -8.09 16.61 18.21
C ALA A 84 -7.87 16.96 19.69
N THR A 85 -7.48 15.97 20.51
CA THR A 85 -7.30 16.17 21.97
C THR A 85 -6.12 17.08 22.33
N ALA A 86 -5.18 17.30 21.40
CA ALA A 86 -3.98 18.10 21.60
C ALA A 86 -3.99 19.42 20.81
N GLU A 87 -4.97 19.68 19.94
CA GLU A 87 -4.95 20.78 18.95
C GLU A 87 -4.58 22.15 19.54
N SER A 88 -5.12 22.53 20.70
CA SER A 88 -4.85 23.85 21.28
C SER A 88 -3.42 24.06 21.81
N THR A 89 -2.65 22.98 21.98
CA THR A 89 -1.29 23.01 22.54
C THR A 89 -0.25 22.38 21.62
N CYS A 90 -0.67 21.72 20.55
CA CYS A 90 0.21 20.94 19.70
C CYS A 90 0.83 21.80 18.58
N SER A 91 2.09 21.53 18.28
CA SER A 91 2.87 22.22 17.25
C SER A 91 3.78 21.26 16.49
N THR A 92 4.57 21.77 15.54
CA THR A 92 5.51 20.96 14.76
C THR A 92 6.59 20.28 15.61
N THR A 93 6.83 20.74 16.85
CA THR A 93 7.77 20.08 17.77
C THR A 93 7.23 18.79 18.37
N ASP A 94 5.91 18.59 18.34
CA ASP A 94 5.24 17.38 18.83
C ASP A 94 5.14 16.30 17.74
N TRP A 95 5.47 16.66 16.51
CA TRP A 95 5.47 15.74 15.38
C TRP A 95 6.67 14.80 15.45
N SER A 96 6.46 13.53 15.10
CA SER A 96 7.48 12.50 15.21
C SER A 96 7.36 11.45 14.10
N ALA A 97 8.47 10.82 13.75
CA ALA A 97 8.49 9.62 12.92
C ALA A 97 8.91 8.39 13.75
N GLY A 98 8.49 7.22 13.28
CA GLY A 98 8.93 5.92 13.79
C GLY A 98 8.50 4.79 12.85
N LEU A 99 8.91 3.57 13.16
CA LEU A 99 8.53 2.41 12.37
C LEU A 99 7.18 1.85 12.83
N LEU A 100 6.29 1.56 11.88
CA LEU A 100 5.17 0.64 12.10
C LEU A 100 5.65 -0.80 11.93
N PHE A 101 6.45 -1.03 10.88
CA PHE A 101 6.98 -2.34 10.55
C PHE A 101 8.46 -2.24 10.18
N GLN A 102 9.28 -3.08 10.79
CA GLN A 102 10.69 -3.22 10.47
C GLN A 102 10.91 -4.53 9.71
N ALA A 103 11.48 -4.42 8.50
CA ALA A 103 11.87 -5.58 7.72
C ALA A 103 13.11 -6.27 8.32
N SER A 104 13.17 -7.60 8.21
CA SER A 104 14.33 -8.37 8.66
C SER A 104 15.58 -8.02 7.85
N SER A 105 16.71 -7.81 8.53
CA SER A 105 18.00 -7.62 7.89
C SER A 105 18.41 -8.90 7.13
N GLY A 106 18.66 -8.78 5.82
CA GLY A 106 19.15 -9.88 4.97
C GLY A 106 18.21 -10.35 3.86
N GLN A 107 16.94 -9.94 3.86
CA GLN A 107 16.04 -10.11 2.72
C GLN A 107 15.20 -8.86 2.50
N ILE A 108 15.82 -7.87 1.84
CA ILE A 108 15.18 -6.61 1.48
C ILE A 108 14.07 -6.90 0.46
N ARG A 109 12.89 -6.34 0.73
CA ARG A 109 11.70 -6.42 -0.13
C ARG A 109 11.18 -5.00 -0.32
N PRO A 110 11.61 -4.29 -1.36
CA PRO A 110 11.41 -2.85 -1.44
C PRO A 110 9.93 -2.50 -1.60
N ILE A 111 9.53 -1.37 -1.01
CA ILE A 111 8.17 -0.83 -1.12
C ILE A 111 8.18 0.37 -2.05
N TYR A 112 7.70 0.16 -3.28
CA TYR A 112 7.60 1.20 -4.32
C TYR A 112 6.21 1.82 -4.46
N THR A 113 5.26 1.42 -3.61
CA THR A 113 3.85 1.81 -3.72
C THR A 113 3.38 2.45 -2.43
N SER A 114 2.40 3.36 -2.57
CA SER A 114 1.73 3.94 -1.41
C SER A 114 0.93 2.86 -0.69
N PRO A 115 0.94 2.80 0.64
CA PRO A 115 0.05 1.92 1.37
C PRO A 115 -1.41 2.39 1.21
N ALA A 116 -2.35 1.50 1.53
CA ALA A 116 -3.74 1.88 1.77
C ALA A 116 -4.04 1.74 3.25
N VAL A 117 -4.96 2.55 3.77
CA VAL A 117 -5.36 2.51 5.18
C VAL A 117 -6.87 2.43 5.28
N ALA A 118 -7.37 1.61 6.21
CA ALA A 118 -8.78 1.54 6.53
C ALA A 118 -9.00 1.31 8.01
N ARG A 119 -10.14 1.79 8.53
CA ARG A 119 -10.58 1.52 9.89
C ARG A 119 -11.64 0.43 9.88
N ASP A 120 -11.49 -0.56 10.75
CA ASP A 120 -12.50 -1.60 10.91
C ASP A 120 -13.68 -1.17 11.80
N LYS A 121 -14.70 -2.03 11.88
CA LYS A 121 -15.94 -1.75 12.64
C LYS A 121 -15.72 -1.60 14.15
N VAL A 122 -14.66 -2.18 14.71
CA VAL A 122 -14.33 -2.08 16.13
C VAL A 122 -13.30 -0.99 16.41
N GLY A 123 -12.86 -0.28 15.37
CA GLY A 123 -12.00 0.89 15.45
C GLY A 123 -10.52 0.61 15.20
N ASN A 124 -10.10 -0.61 14.86
CA ASN A 124 -8.70 -0.88 14.55
C ASN A 124 -8.30 -0.17 13.25
N LEU A 125 -7.14 0.45 13.24
CA LEU A 125 -6.58 1.10 12.06
C LEU A 125 -5.64 0.12 11.35
N TRP A 126 -5.99 -0.29 10.13
CA TRP A 126 -5.24 -1.25 9.34
C TRP A 126 -4.48 -0.57 8.21
N VAL A 127 -3.20 -0.92 8.07
CA VAL A 127 -2.31 -0.45 7.01
C VAL A 127 -1.96 -1.62 6.10
N TYR A 128 -2.18 -1.44 4.80
CA TYR A 128 -2.00 -2.47 3.76
C TYR A 128 -0.95 -2.05 2.76
N TRP A 129 0.00 -2.92 2.46
CA TRP A 129 1.01 -2.67 1.44
C TRP A 129 1.51 -3.96 0.82
N GLY A 130 2.04 -3.83 -0.40
CA GLY A 130 2.75 -4.91 -1.08
C GLY A 130 4.19 -4.53 -1.34
N THR A 131 5.05 -5.53 -1.38
CA THR A 131 6.44 -5.38 -1.79
C THR A 131 6.62 -5.78 -3.26
N GLY A 132 7.63 -5.20 -3.91
CA GLY A 132 7.87 -5.44 -5.32
C GLY A 132 8.81 -4.41 -5.92
N ASP A 133 9.94 -4.89 -6.43
CA ASP A 133 10.89 -4.04 -7.13
C ASP A 133 10.35 -3.57 -8.49
N LYS A 134 10.17 -2.26 -8.64
CA LYS A 134 9.75 -1.63 -9.91
C LYS A 134 10.89 -1.46 -10.90
N GLU A 135 12.13 -1.48 -10.44
CA GLU A 135 13.31 -1.30 -11.30
C GLU A 135 13.74 -2.60 -11.94
N ASP A 136 13.50 -3.72 -11.26
CA ASP A 136 13.62 -5.06 -11.82
C ASP A 136 12.32 -5.87 -11.67
N PRO A 137 11.26 -5.50 -12.43
CA PRO A 137 9.99 -6.23 -12.40
C PRO A 137 10.11 -7.65 -12.97
N THR A 138 11.21 -7.96 -13.68
CA THR A 138 11.46 -9.24 -14.35
C THR A 138 12.16 -10.28 -13.46
N ALA A 139 12.65 -9.89 -12.28
CA ALA A 139 13.36 -10.78 -11.36
C ALA A 139 12.55 -12.03 -10.98
N ALA A 140 13.05 -13.20 -11.40
CA ALA A 140 12.38 -14.51 -11.31
C ALA A 140 12.22 -15.07 -9.88
N ASN A 141 13.12 -14.69 -8.97
CA ASN A 141 13.26 -15.33 -7.64
C ASN A 141 12.84 -14.40 -6.49
N ALA A 142 12.19 -13.27 -6.78
CA ALA A 142 11.73 -12.38 -5.72
C ALA A 142 10.64 -13.05 -4.89
N GLN A 143 10.80 -13.03 -3.57
CA GLN A 143 9.82 -13.60 -2.63
C GLN A 143 9.02 -12.46 -2.01
N GLU A 144 8.23 -11.78 -2.82
CA GLU A 144 7.46 -10.63 -2.39
C GLU A 144 6.28 -11.02 -1.51
N LYS A 145 5.75 -10.05 -0.77
CA LYS A 145 4.70 -10.24 0.21
C LYS A 145 3.65 -9.14 0.11
N PHE A 146 2.45 -9.46 0.56
CA PHE A 146 1.43 -8.48 0.89
C PHE A 146 1.18 -8.50 2.39
N TYR A 147 1.06 -7.33 2.99
CA TYR A 147 0.95 -7.14 4.43
C TYR A 147 -0.34 -6.41 4.79
N ALA A 148 -0.88 -6.74 5.95
CA ALA A 148 -1.92 -5.99 6.63
C ALA A 148 -1.57 -5.92 8.12
N VAL A 149 -1.30 -4.72 8.63
CA VAL A 149 -0.84 -4.51 10.02
C VAL A 149 -1.69 -3.46 10.71
N LYS A 150 -2.11 -3.76 11.94
CA LYS A 150 -2.86 -2.85 12.81
C LYS A 150 -1.90 -1.85 13.45
N ASP A 151 -2.32 -0.59 13.50
CA ASP A 151 -1.63 0.50 14.17
C ASP A 151 -2.54 1.24 15.14
N ASN A 152 -2.87 0.57 16.25
CA ASN A 152 -3.83 1.10 17.21
C ASN A 152 -3.20 2.03 18.26
N ASP A 153 -1.93 1.79 18.60
CA ASP A 153 -1.21 2.59 19.61
C ASP A 153 -0.32 3.68 19.00
N ARG A 154 -0.16 3.67 17.66
CA ARG A 154 0.68 4.60 16.90
C ARG A 154 2.11 4.68 17.46
N THR A 155 2.61 3.62 18.09
CA THR A 155 3.88 3.64 18.82
C THR A 155 4.69 2.37 18.65
N THR A 156 4.04 1.21 18.67
CA THR A 156 4.76 -0.07 18.57
C THR A 156 5.33 -0.27 17.16
N THR A 157 6.54 -0.82 17.11
CA THR A 157 7.18 -1.32 15.89
C THR A 157 7.01 -2.83 15.87
N TRP A 158 6.48 -3.36 14.76
CA TRP A 158 6.30 -4.79 14.55
C TRP A 158 7.35 -5.36 13.62
N GLU A 159 7.68 -6.63 13.82
CA GLU A 159 8.53 -7.42 12.93
C GLU A 159 7.72 -8.54 12.27
N ILE A 160 8.32 -9.22 11.30
CA ILE A 160 7.67 -10.33 10.59
C ILE A 160 7.23 -11.47 11.53
N ASN A 161 7.94 -11.66 12.64
CA ASN A 161 7.66 -12.72 13.62
C ASN A 161 6.42 -12.43 14.48
N ASP A 162 5.98 -11.17 14.53
CA ASP A 162 4.74 -10.78 15.21
C ASP A 162 3.50 -11.01 14.34
N LEU A 163 3.69 -11.17 13.01
CA LEU A 163 2.60 -11.28 12.05
C LEU A 163 2.25 -12.74 11.73
N GLU A 164 0.97 -12.98 11.44
CA GLU A 164 0.51 -14.29 11.00
C GLU A 164 0.73 -14.52 9.51
N ASN A 165 1.34 -15.65 9.16
CA ASN A 165 1.43 -16.08 7.77
C ASN A 165 0.10 -16.72 7.33
N ILE A 166 -0.65 -16.04 6.48
CA ILE A 166 -1.94 -16.52 6.00
C ILE A 166 -1.89 -16.99 4.54
N THR A 167 -0.71 -17.32 4.00
CA THR A 167 -0.55 -17.74 2.59
C THR A 167 -1.52 -18.86 2.21
N SER A 168 -1.76 -19.82 3.11
CA SER A 168 -2.67 -20.96 2.89
C SER A 168 -3.86 -21.02 3.85
N GLY A 169 -4.12 -19.96 4.62
CA GLY A 169 -5.19 -19.92 5.63
C GLY A 169 -5.79 -18.53 5.73
N THR A 170 -6.57 -18.23 6.76
CA THR A 170 -7.14 -16.90 7.02
C THR A 170 -6.72 -16.41 8.40
N TYR A 171 -6.63 -15.10 8.56
CA TYR A 171 -6.38 -14.46 9.84
C TYR A 171 -7.65 -14.51 10.70
N ASP A 172 -7.51 -14.92 11.97
CA ASP A 172 -8.61 -14.86 12.92
C ASP A 172 -8.82 -13.42 13.39
N SER A 173 -10.01 -12.87 13.15
CA SER A 173 -10.38 -11.52 13.60
C SER A 173 -10.26 -11.30 15.13
N LEU A 174 -10.25 -12.39 15.92
CA LEU A 174 -10.06 -12.37 17.37
C LEU A 174 -8.60 -12.55 17.78
N SER A 175 -7.68 -12.74 16.83
CA SER A 175 -6.26 -12.89 17.11
C SER A 175 -5.70 -11.65 17.79
N THR A 176 -4.84 -11.88 18.78
CA THR A 176 -4.07 -10.83 19.45
C THR A 176 -2.88 -10.37 18.62
N ASN A 177 -2.49 -11.10 17.57
CA ASN A 177 -1.38 -10.70 16.73
C ASN A 177 -1.70 -9.38 16.01
N PRO A 178 -0.72 -8.50 15.79
CA PRO A 178 -0.95 -7.18 15.19
C PRO A 178 -1.34 -7.22 13.72
N GLY A 179 -1.28 -8.35 13.02
CA GLY A 179 -1.71 -8.43 11.64
C GLY A 179 -1.30 -9.73 10.96
N TRP A 180 -1.29 -9.68 9.63
CA TRP A 180 -1.01 -10.83 8.79
C TRP A 180 -0.23 -10.46 7.53
N TYR A 181 0.34 -11.48 6.88
CA TYR A 181 0.94 -11.36 5.57
C TYR A 181 0.64 -12.57 4.68
N ILE A 182 0.66 -12.34 3.37
CA ILE A 182 0.60 -13.36 2.32
C ILE A 182 1.95 -13.38 1.62
N ASN A 183 2.55 -14.57 1.46
CA ASN A 183 3.69 -14.75 0.57
C ASN A 183 3.19 -14.99 -0.84
N PHE A 184 3.78 -14.31 -1.82
CA PHE A 184 3.59 -14.71 -3.20
C PHE A 184 4.54 -15.85 -3.54
N THR A 185 3.97 -17.04 -3.74
CA THR A 185 4.73 -18.24 -4.10
C THR A 185 4.88 -18.32 -5.61
N GLY A 186 6.09 -18.63 -6.10
CA GLY A 186 6.31 -18.91 -7.52
C GLY A 186 7.38 -18.02 -8.15
N GLN A 187 7.15 -17.63 -9.40
CA GLN A 187 8.13 -17.00 -10.31
C GLN A 187 8.21 -15.48 -10.11
N GLY A 188 8.49 -15.01 -8.89
CA GLY A 188 8.83 -13.60 -8.69
C GLY A 188 7.64 -12.64 -8.78
N GLU A 189 6.43 -13.08 -8.43
CA GLU A 189 5.21 -12.25 -8.41
C GLU A 189 5.40 -11.00 -7.52
N LYS A 190 5.04 -9.80 -8.01
CA LYS A 190 5.30 -8.50 -7.35
C LYS A 190 4.08 -7.61 -7.29
N VAL A 191 4.00 -6.75 -6.27
CA VAL A 191 3.01 -5.66 -6.20
C VAL A 191 3.64 -4.38 -6.74
N LEU A 192 3.18 -3.94 -7.92
CA LEU A 192 3.74 -2.77 -8.62
C LEU A 192 2.80 -1.56 -8.61
N ALA A 193 1.59 -1.69 -8.05
CA ALA A 193 0.64 -0.59 -7.94
C ALA A 193 0.05 -0.51 -6.51
N PRO A 194 -0.32 0.70 -6.05
CA PRO A 194 -0.96 0.85 -4.74
C PRO A 194 -2.22 -0.02 -4.58
N PRO A 195 -2.44 -0.62 -3.40
CA PRO A 195 -3.70 -1.26 -3.06
C PRO A 195 -4.83 -0.21 -2.90
N THR A 196 -6.08 -0.69 -2.93
CA THR A 196 -7.28 0.11 -2.68
C THR A 196 -8.21 -0.66 -1.75
N VAL A 197 -8.67 -0.03 -0.67
CA VAL A 197 -9.62 -0.65 0.27
C VAL A 197 -11.01 -0.07 0.04
N PHE A 198 -11.99 -0.94 -0.19
CA PHE A 198 -13.38 -0.54 -0.37
C PHE A 198 -14.33 -1.67 0.03
N GLY A 199 -15.45 -1.34 0.68
CA GLY A 199 -16.50 -2.34 0.92
C GLY A 199 -16.10 -3.49 1.85
N GLY A 200 -15.06 -3.33 2.68
CA GLY A 200 -14.49 -4.41 3.49
C GLY A 200 -13.54 -5.32 2.70
N VAL A 201 -13.09 -4.91 1.53
CA VAL A 201 -12.18 -5.70 0.68
C VAL A 201 -10.97 -4.85 0.34
N VAL A 202 -9.78 -5.45 0.42
CA VAL A 202 -8.53 -4.90 -0.08
C VAL A 202 -8.32 -5.46 -1.48
N TYR A 203 -8.29 -4.56 -2.46
CA TYR A 203 -7.98 -4.86 -3.85
C TYR A 203 -6.55 -4.45 -4.14
N PHE A 204 -5.78 -5.30 -4.79
CA PHE A 204 -4.45 -4.96 -5.27
C PHE A 204 -4.09 -5.80 -6.48
N THR A 205 -3.19 -5.29 -7.31
CA THR A 205 -2.74 -6.01 -8.51
C THR A 205 -1.31 -6.47 -8.36
N THR A 206 -1.03 -7.65 -8.91
CA THR A 206 0.30 -8.21 -8.98
C THR A 206 0.72 -8.46 -10.42
N PHE A 207 2.02 -8.53 -10.63
CA PHE A 207 2.65 -8.89 -11.90
C PHE A 207 3.53 -10.12 -11.69
N ILE A 208 3.36 -11.12 -12.53
CA ILE A 208 4.19 -12.31 -12.59
C ILE A 208 5.01 -12.24 -13.88
N PRO A 209 6.33 -12.01 -13.80
CA PRO A 209 7.15 -11.91 -15.00
C PRO A 209 7.24 -13.25 -15.73
N ASP A 210 7.12 -13.21 -17.06
CA ASP A 210 7.34 -14.40 -17.87
C ASP A 210 8.84 -14.80 -17.85
N GLN A 211 9.08 -16.09 -17.63
CA GLN A 211 10.42 -16.68 -17.54
C GLN A 211 10.76 -17.57 -18.75
N SER A 212 9.90 -17.61 -19.77
CA SER A 212 10.11 -18.41 -20.98
C SER A 212 11.35 -17.99 -21.79
N GLY A 213 11.76 -16.72 -21.65
CA GLY A 213 12.81 -16.11 -22.46
C GLY A 213 12.40 -15.85 -23.93
N ASP A 214 11.14 -16.05 -24.28
CA ASP A 214 10.62 -15.76 -25.60
C ASP A 214 10.37 -14.24 -25.74
N PRO A 215 11.09 -13.51 -26.60
CA PRO A 215 10.87 -12.08 -26.81
C PRO A 215 9.49 -11.76 -27.42
N CYS A 216 8.78 -12.76 -27.95
CA CYS A 216 7.43 -12.64 -28.48
C CYS A 216 6.36 -12.86 -27.42
N SER A 217 6.74 -13.26 -26.20
CA SER A 217 5.80 -13.39 -25.11
C SER A 217 5.31 -12.02 -24.64
N TYR A 218 4.16 -12.02 -23.95
CA TYR A 218 3.50 -10.79 -23.52
C TYR A 218 4.12 -10.17 -22.24
N GLY A 219 5.34 -10.59 -21.87
CA GLY A 219 6.14 -10.03 -20.78
C GLY A 219 5.79 -10.54 -19.37
N GLY A 220 4.60 -11.10 -19.17
CA GLY A 220 4.15 -11.65 -17.90
C GLY A 220 2.63 -11.57 -17.73
N ASP A 221 2.12 -12.01 -16.59
CA ASP A 221 0.69 -12.03 -16.27
C ASP A 221 0.35 -11.02 -15.16
N ALA A 222 -0.77 -10.32 -15.33
CA ALA A 222 -1.37 -9.49 -14.29
C ALA A 222 -2.47 -10.27 -13.56
N LYS A 223 -2.42 -10.26 -12.23
CA LYS A 223 -3.53 -10.70 -11.38
C LYS A 223 -4.12 -9.54 -10.62
N LEU A 224 -5.41 -9.63 -10.35
CA LEU A 224 -6.09 -8.87 -9.32
C LEU A 224 -6.31 -9.77 -8.12
N TYR A 225 -5.96 -9.28 -6.94
CA TYR A 225 -6.37 -9.83 -5.67
C TYR A 225 -7.54 -9.04 -5.10
N GLY A 226 -8.44 -9.75 -4.43
CA GLY A 226 -9.53 -9.19 -3.64
C GLY A 226 -9.70 -10.04 -2.39
N VAL A 227 -9.29 -9.50 -1.25
CA VAL A 227 -9.31 -10.21 0.04
C VAL A 227 -10.04 -9.41 1.09
N ASP A 228 -10.72 -10.09 2.01
CA ASP A 228 -11.34 -9.45 3.17
C ASP A 228 -10.29 -8.68 3.96
N TYR A 229 -10.60 -7.43 4.28
CA TYR A 229 -9.63 -6.50 4.84
C TYR A 229 -9.14 -6.87 6.25
N ILE A 230 -9.88 -7.71 6.99
CA ILE A 230 -9.47 -8.17 8.33
C ILE A 230 -8.81 -9.54 8.23
N THR A 231 -9.49 -10.49 7.60
CA THR A 231 -9.15 -11.92 7.65
C THR A 231 -8.23 -12.36 6.51
N GLY A 232 -8.13 -11.55 5.45
CA GLY A 232 -7.48 -11.92 4.21
C GLY A 232 -8.18 -13.07 3.46
N ALA A 233 -9.40 -13.45 3.83
CA ALA A 233 -10.18 -14.46 3.09
C ALA A 233 -10.43 -14.02 1.65
N GLY A 234 -10.51 -14.93 0.69
CA GLY A 234 -10.78 -14.56 -0.70
C GLY A 234 -12.21 -14.08 -0.90
N MET A 235 -12.36 -13.01 -1.69
CA MET A 235 -13.62 -12.30 -1.87
C MET A 235 -14.06 -12.22 -3.33
N LEU A 236 -13.32 -12.80 -4.28
CA LEU A 236 -13.59 -12.63 -5.71
C LEU A 236 -14.60 -13.64 -6.30
N SER A 237 -14.91 -14.72 -5.57
CA SER A 237 -15.86 -15.75 -5.99
C SER A 237 -16.63 -16.32 -4.78
N GLU A 238 -17.69 -17.09 -5.04
CA GLU A 238 -18.46 -17.77 -3.99
C GLU A 238 -17.64 -18.88 -3.33
N GLU A 239 -16.66 -19.43 -4.05
CA GLU A 239 -15.69 -20.42 -3.58
C GLU A 239 -14.56 -19.82 -2.72
N GLY A 240 -14.49 -18.49 -2.62
CA GLY A 240 -13.49 -17.80 -1.80
C GLY A 240 -12.15 -17.59 -2.50
N ASP A 241 -12.15 -17.35 -3.81
CA ASP A 241 -10.92 -17.04 -4.55
C ASP A 241 -10.33 -15.70 -4.11
N ARG A 242 -9.03 -15.71 -3.81
CA ARG A 242 -8.27 -14.51 -3.45
C ARG A 242 -7.83 -13.70 -4.65
N SER A 243 -7.61 -14.35 -5.80
CA SER A 243 -7.09 -13.71 -6.99
C SER A 243 -7.68 -14.25 -8.28
N MET A 244 -7.64 -13.43 -9.32
CA MET A 244 -8.01 -13.79 -10.69
C MET A 244 -7.04 -13.13 -11.68
N THR A 245 -6.78 -13.79 -12.81
CA THR A 245 -6.00 -13.18 -13.90
C THR A 245 -6.84 -12.10 -14.58
N VAL A 246 -6.25 -10.92 -14.76
CA VAL A 246 -6.89 -9.77 -15.43
C VAL A 246 -6.26 -9.43 -16.77
N GLY A 247 -5.14 -10.05 -17.13
CA GLY A 247 -4.53 -9.88 -18.45
C GLY A 247 -3.06 -10.26 -18.44
N THR A 248 -2.38 -9.95 -19.54
CA THR A 248 -0.92 -10.03 -19.66
C THR A 248 -0.32 -8.65 -19.47
N GLY A 249 0.91 -8.53 -18.97
CA GLY A 249 1.57 -7.25 -18.70
C GLY A 249 1.37 -6.74 -17.27
N VAL A 250 1.70 -5.47 -17.03
CA VAL A 250 1.65 -4.83 -15.71
C VAL A 250 0.30 -4.14 -15.53
N ALA A 251 -0.37 -4.42 -14.42
CA ALA A 251 -1.63 -3.79 -14.07
C ALA A 251 -1.44 -2.50 -13.25
N THR A 252 -2.34 -1.55 -13.48
CA THR A 252 -2.53 -0.33 -12.69
C THR A 252 -3.26 -0.63 -11.38
N ALA A 253 -3.26 0.35 -10.46
CA ALA A 253 -4.02 0.26 -9.22
C ALA A 253 -5.53 0.01 -9.52
N PRO A 254 -6.21 -0.83 -8.72
CA PRO A 254 -7.65 -1.03 -8.85
C PRO A 254 -8.42 0.29 -8.66
N VAL A 255 -9.35 0.59 -9.57
CA VAL A 255 -10.20 1.80 -9.49
C VAL A 255 -11.65 1.40 -9.22
N ILE A 256 -12.20 1.91 -8.12
CA ILE A 256 -13.60 1.72 -7.77
C ILE A 256 -14.43 2.86 -8.35
N SER A 257 -15.44 2.52 -9.16
CA SER A 257 -16.37 3.46 -9.76
C SER A 257 -17.77 3.27 -9.19
N LEU A 258 -18.29 4.29 -8.50
CA LEU A 258 -19.64 4.27 -7.97
C LEU A 258 -20.63 4.74 -9.03
N LYS A 259 -21.57 3.85 -9.36
CA LYS A 259 -22.66 4.19 -10.27
C LYS A 259 -23.63 5.20 -9.64
N PRO A 260 -24.26 6.06 -10.45
CA PRO A 260 -25.39 6.85 -9.99
C PRO A 260 -26.54 5.92 -9.55
N GLY A 261 -27.21 6.28 -8.46
CA GLY A 261 -28.28 5.48 -7.84
C GLY A 261 -27.92 4.92 -6.46
N SER A 262 -28.94 4.67 -5.64
CA SER A 262 -28.82 4.06 -4.31
C SER A 262 -28.85 2.54 -4.40
N GLY A 263 -27.99 1.84 -3.65
CA GLY A 263 -28.03 0.37 -3.54
C GLY A 263 -27.47 -0.41 -4.73
N VAL A 264 -26.81 0.26 -5.68
CA VAL A 264 -26.12 -0.41 -6.79
C VAL A 264 -24.68 -0.69 -6.37
N SER A 265 -24.22 -1.93 -6.54
CA SER A 265 -22.81 -2.26 -6.38
C SER A 265 -21.95 -1.41 -7.32
N PRO A 266 -20.79 -0.90 -6.85
CA PRO A 266 -19.85 -0.22 -7.73
C PRO A 266 -19.33 -1.17 -8.81
N ASP A 267 -18.64 -0.59 -9.78
CA ASP A 267 -17.78 -1.34 -10.69
C ASP A 267 -16.32 -1.24 -10.24
N LEU A 268 -15.57 -2.31 -10.49
CA LEU A 268 -14.13 -2.31 -10.33
C LEU A 268 -13.45 -2.31 -11.70
N TYR A 269 -12.50 -1.42 -11.89
CA TYR A 269 -11.73 -1.29 -13.12
C TYR A 269 -10.25 -1.52 -12.86
N VAL A 270 -9.59 -2.18 -13.81
CA VAL A 270 -8.13 -2.30 -13.87
C VAL A 270 -7.71 -2.02 -15.31
N THR A 271 -6.63 -1.26 -15.47
CA THR A 271 -5.95 -1.13 -16.77
C THR A 271 -4.70 -2.00 -16.75
N VAL A 272 -4.55 -2.83 -17.77
CA VAL A 272 -3.35 -3.67 -17.95
C VAL A 272 -2.59 -3.16 -19.17
N SER A 273 -1.26 -3.08 -19.06
CA SER A 273 -0.39 -2.92 -20.24
C SER A 273 -0.43 -4.19 -21.09
N SER A 274 0.14 -4.18 -22.28
CA SER A 274 0.22 -5.39 -23.12
C SER A 274 1.46 -5.33 -23.99
N GLY A 275 2.19 -6.45 -24.08
CA GLY A 275 3.26 -6.66 -25.06
C GLY A 275 2.73 -7.12 -26.42
N GLY A 276 3.58 -7.16 -27.44
CA GLY A 276 3.33 -7.96 -28.65
C GLY A 276 2.13 -7.56 -29.54
N GLY A 277 1.72 -6.29 -29.57
CA GLY A 277 0.64 -5.82 -30.45
C GLY A 277 -0.78 -6.00 -29.91
N GLY A 278 -0.95 -6.51 -28.68
CA GLY A 278 -2.18 -6.34 -27.92
C GLY A 278 -2.34 -4.87 -27.52
N GLY A 279 -3.54 -4.31 -27.57
CA GLY A 279 -3.82 -2.97 -27.05
C GLY A 279 -3.92 -2.97 -25.53
N SER A 280 -3.47 -1.90 -24.87
CA SER A 280 -3.79 -1.68 -23.46
C SER A 280 -5.30 -1.58 -23.30
N SER A 281 -5.85 -2.29 -22.31
CA SER A 281 -7.29 -2.34 -22.09
C SER A 281 -7.60 -1.98 -20.65
N THR A 282 -8.30 -0.86 -20.46
CA THR A 282 -9.08 -0.63 -19.23
C THR A 282 -10.31 -1.50 -19.30
N GLN A 283 -10.43 -2.42 -18.35
CA GLN A 283 -11.55 -3.36 -18.32
C GLN A 283 -12.29 -3.27 -16.99
N ARG A 284 -13.60 -3.43 -17.07
CA ARG A 284 -14.43 -3.73 -15.91
C ARG A 284 -14.15 -5.17 -15.51
N VAL A 285 -13.68 -5.36 -14.28
CA VAL A 285 -13.44 -6.69 -13.70
C VAL A 285 -14.78 -7.42 -13.60
N ASN A 286 -14.79 -8.73 -13.90
CA ASN A 286 -15.97 -9.57 -13.76
C ASN A 286 -16.24 -9.92 -12.29
N PHE A 287 -16.36 -8.90 -11.45
CA PHE A 287 -16.62 -8.97 -10.03
C PHE A 287 -17.33 -7.68 -9.61
N ASN A 288 -18.35 -7.80 -8.77
CA ASN A 288 -19.08 -6.66 -8.23
C ASN A 288 -18.64 -6.43 -6.78
N PRO A 289 -17.90 -5.35 -6.47
CA PRO A 289 -17.54 -5.06 -5.09
C PRO A 289 -18.77 -4.92 -4.18
N PRO A 290 -18.62 -5.20 -2.87
CA PRO A 290 -19.70 -5.05 -1.91
C PRO A 290 -20.29 -3.64 -1.93
N CYS A 291 -21.62 -3.54 -1.85
CA CYS A 291 -22.29 -2.25 -1.72
C CYS A 291 -22.13 -1.72 -0.30
N LEU A 292 -21.90 -0.41 -0.16
CA LEU A 292 -21.89 0.26 1.14
C LEU A 292 -23.30 0.73 1.52
N SER A 293 -23.66 0.58 2.79
CA SER A 293 -24.91 1.10 3.35
C SER A 293 -24.86 2.61 3.61
N ASN A 294 -23.66 3.18 3.76
CA ASN A 294 -23.40 4.62 3.90
C ASN A 294 -22.20 5.05 3.04
N ARG A 295 -22.14 6.34 2.69
CA ARG A 295 -21.06 6.91 1.84
C ARG A 295 -20.30 8.05 2.52
N ALA A 296 -20.36 8.11 3.86
CA ALA A 296 -19.99 9.29 4.64
C ALA A 296 -18.49 9.61 4.66
N ASN A 297 -17.62 8.63 4.38
CA ASN A 297 -16.16 8.77 4.54
C ASN A 297 -15.40 8.71 3.21
N MET A 298 -16.07 9.01 2.08
CA MET A 298 -15.40 9.09 0.78
C MET A 298 -15.23 10.56 0.38
N LEU A 299 -13.98 10.99 0.23
CA LEU A 299 -13.66 12.24 -0.44
C LEU A 299 -14.01 12.08 -1.93
N PHE A 300 -15.08 12.74 -2.36
CA PHE A 300 -15.50 12.74 -3.76
C PHE A 300 -14.72 13.78 -4.56
N TRP A 301 -14.21 13.39 -5.73
CA TRP A 301 -13.95 14.34 -6.81
C TRP A 301 -15.12 14.29 -7.79
N PHE A 302 -15.72 15.45 -8.06
CA PHE A 302 -16.85 15.60 -8.98
C PHE A 302 -16.41 16.49 -10.15
N ASP A 303 -16.31 15.94 -11.38
CA ASP A 303 -16.11 16.77 -12.57
C ASP A 303 -17.43 17.49 -12.91
N LYS A 304 -17.47 18.80 -12.72
CA LYS A 304 -18.65 19.63 -13.03
C LYS A 304 -18.77 20.01 -14.51
N ARG A 305 -17.84 19.59 -15.39
CA ARG A 305 -17.81 20.04 -16.80
C ARG A 305 -18.70 19.22 -17.76
N LEU A 306 -19.44 18.23 -17.25
CA LEU A 306 -20.32 17.36 -18.06
C LEU A 306 -21.81 17.55 -17.72
N GLN A 307 -22.25 18.78 -17.42
CA GLN A 307 -23.67 19.13 -17.31
C GLN A 307 -24.17 19.87 -18.54
#